data_AF-A0A4Z2F5B3-F1
#
_entry.id   AF-A0A4Z2F5B3-F1
#
_cell.length_a   1.000
_cell.length_b   1.000
_cell.length_c   1.000
_cell.angle_alpha   90.00
_cell.angle_beta   90.00
_cell.angle_gamma   90.00
#
_symmetry.space_group_name_H-M   'P 1'
#
loop_
_entity.id
_entity.type
_entity.pdbx_description
1 polymer ?
#
loop_
_entity_poly.entity_id
_entity_poly.type
_entity_poly.pdbx_seq_one_letter_code
_entity_poly.pdbx_strand_id
1 'polypeptide(L)'
;MSVYSSSSFPPANSSSITLFKFIQKCYNTTVGTYTVITFTVTLLLLILPLCVFVIYLGFQRWRQQRSGTTTSHSDVVTFHMVAIELMNIVGNIVFCIGVLTRLRQLMMAGVCIFITYSCGQLLFHILTCVERYLAVVHPVTYLGLKKGKGIRLRNISIGCVWLLSFANACLLFVEDTHSINIIYSCNLSFIFMVICFCSLSVLYVLIRPGPGAGGEGRPRADQSKMRAFYTIMIILGVLFFRLVVTAVNSNVYSSPVVGQTEKCSLWFSLAWFTLPSSLVLPLLFIHRAGKLSL
;
A
#
# COMPACT_ATOMS: atom_id res chain seq x y z
N MET A 1 -26.58 -49.14 -16.14
CA MET A 1 -26.64 -47.88 -16.91
C MET A 1 -26.20 -46.75 -15.99
N SER A 2 -24.96 -46.30 -16.11
CA SER A 2 -24.31 -45.34 -15.23
C SER A 2 -24.53 -43.91 -15.72
N VAL A 3 -25.09 -43.08 -14.84
CA VAL A 3 -25.33 -41.64 -15.02
C VAL A 3 -23.99 -40.89 -14.91
N TYR A 4 -23.52 -40.28 -16.00
CA TYR A 4 -22.43 -39.30 -15.97
C TYR A 4 -23.02 -37.90 -15.85
N SER A 5 -23.00 -37.34 -14.65
CA SER A 5 -23.29 -35.94 -14.40
C SER A 5 -22.07 -35.09 -14.78
N SER A 6 -22.14 -34.40 -15.92
CA SER A 6 -21.20 -33.35 -16.29
C SER A 6 -21.45 -32.10 -15.44
N SER A 7 -20.57 -31.84 -14.48
CA SER A 7 -20.52 -30.60 -13.72
C SER A 7 -20.04 -29.46 -14.61
N SER A 8 -20.97 -28.75 -15.23
CA SER A 8 -20.73 -27.46 -15.87
C SER A 8 -20.39 -26.43 -14.80
N PHE A 9 -19.14 -25.97 -14.78
CA PHE A 9 -18.75 -24.75 -14.08
C PHE A 9 -19.65 -23.58 -14.52
N PRO A 10 -20.07 -22.69 -13.61
CA PRO A 10 -20.89 -21.54 -13.98
C PRO A 10 -20.10 -20.62 -14.94
N PRO A 11 -20.77 -19.99 -15.92
CA PRO A 11 -20.10 -19.10 -16.86
C PRO A 11 -19.54 -17.90 -16.08
N ALA A 12 -18.25 -17.62 -16.27
CA ALA A 12 -17.62 -16.41 -15.74
C ALA A 12 -18.36 -15.17 -16.26
N ASN A 13 -18.81 -14.30 -15.35
CA ASN A 13 -19.62 -13.11 -15.60
C ASN A 13 -19.06 -12.22 -16.74
N SER A 14 -19.98 -11.67 -17.55
CA SER A 14 -19.69 -10.85 -18.74
C SER A 14 -18.94 -9.54 -18.46
N SER A 15 -18.97 -9.06 -17.22
CA SER A 15 -18.42 -7.78 -16.76
C SER A 15 -16.95 -7.85 -16.28
N SER A 16 -16.53 -8.93 -15.63
CA SER A 16 -15.10 -9.21 -15.36
C SER A 16 -14.33 -9.36 -16.67
N ILE A 17 -15.02 -9.88 -17.69
CA ILE A 17 -14.51 -10.04 -19.05
C ILE A 17 -14.29 -8.67 -19.72
N THR A 18 -15.05 -7.61 -19.42
CA THR A 18 -14.87 -6.28 -20.03
C THR A 18 -13.70 -5.50 -19.45
N LEU A 19 -13.47 -5.49 -18.12
CA LEU A 19 -12.28 -4.85 -17.52
C LEU A 19 -11.00 -5.56 -17.98
N PHE A 20 -11.01 -6.89 -17.99
CA PHE A 20 -9.86 -7.66 -18.45
C PHE A 20 -9.58 -7.45 -19.95
N LYS A 21 -10.62 -7.42 -20.79
CA LYS A 21 -10.46 -7.08 -22.23
C LYS A 21 -9.90 -5.68 -22.42
N PHE A 22 -10.33 -4.71 -21.60
CA PHE A 22 -9.80 -3.35 -21.63
C PHE A 22 -8.29 -3.35 -21.32
N ILE A 23 -7.89 -3.98 -20.21
CA ILE A 23 -6.48 -4.13 -19.80
C ILE A 23 -5.67 -4.80 -20.92
N GLN A 24 -6.17 -5.93 -21.44
CA GLN A 24 -5.51 -6.65 -22.52
C GLN A 24 -5.32 -5.77 -23.76
N LYS A 25 -6.32 -4.98 -24.14
CA LYS A 25 -6.23 -4.04 -25.27
C LYS A 25 -5.16 -2.97 -25.05
N CYS A 26 -5.07 -2.42 -23.84
CA CYS A 26 -4.05 -1.41 -23.50
C CYS A 26 -2.63 -1.98 -23.60
N TYR A 27 -2.41 -3.19 -23.07
CA TYR A 27 -1.07 -3.79 -23.00
C TYR A 27 -0.62 -4.50 -24.28
N ASN A 28 -1.54 -4.88 -25.17
CA ASN A 28 -1.20 -5.44 -26.49
C ASN A 28 -0.63 -4.39 -27.46
N THR A 29 -0.60 -3.11 -27.07
CA THR A 29 0.09 -2.06 -27.82
C THR A 29 1.59 -2.05 -27.48
N THR A 30 2.41 -1.63 -28.45
CA THR A 30 3.86 -1.47 -28.26
C THR A 30 4.17 -0.56 -27.06
N VAL A 31 3.45 0.55 -26.93
CA VAL A 31 3.60 1.51 -25.83
C VAL A 31 3.25 0.87 -24.49
N GLY A 32 2.14 0.12 -24.41
CA GLY A 32 1.74 -0.59 -23.20
C GLY A 32 2.76 -1.63 -22.77
N THR A 33 3.29 -2.42 -23.70
CA THR A 33 4.34 -3.42 -23.41
C THR A 33 5.60 -2.76 -22.87
N TYR A 34 6.11 -1.71 -23.52
CA TYR A 34 7.27 -0.96 -23.00
C TYR A 34 7.01 -0.36 -21.62
N THR A 35 5.79 0.11 -21.36
CA THR A 35 5.42 0.69 -20.06
C THR A 35 5.45 -0.34 -18.93
N VAL A 36 4.98 -1.57 -19.17
CA VAL A 36 5.08 -2.66 -18.16
C VAL A 36 6.52 -3.03 -17.88
N ILE A 37 7.32 -3.18 -18.92
CA ILE A 37 8.72 -3.59 -18.78
C ILE A 37 9.48 -2.52 -17.98
N THR A 38 9.36 -1.26 -18.37
CA THR A 38 10.03 -0.14 -17.68
C THR A 38 9.58 -0.01 -16.23
N PHE A 39 8.28 -0.15 -15.95
CA PHE A 39 7.76 -0.14 -14.59
C PHE A 39 8.30 -1.32 -13.76
N THR A 40 8.30 -2.54 -14.32
CA THR A 40 8.83 -3.74 -13.65
C THR A 40 10.31 -3.61 -13.33
N VAL A 41 11.11 -3.12 -14.28
CA VAL A 41 12.55 -2.87 -14.07
C VAL A 41 12.75 -1.81 -12.98
N THR A 42 11.94 -0.75 -12.98
CA THR A 42 12.01 0.31 -11.95
C THR A 42 11.71 -0.25 -10.56
N LEU A 43 10.69 -1.10 -10.42
CA LEU A 43 10.37 -1.79 -9.16
C LEU A 43 11.52 -2.67 -8.67
N LEU A 44 12.13 -3.43 -9.58
CA LEU A 44 13.26 -4.31 -9.26
C LEU A 44 14.52 -3.54 -8.85
N LEU A 45 14.80 -2.40 -9.48
CA LEU A 45 15.98 -1.60 -9.17
C LEU A 45 15.81 -0.77 -7.90
N LEU A 46 14.63 -0.22 -7.65
CA LEU A 46 14.41 0.71 -6.54
C LEU A 46 13.85 0.01 -5.30
N ILE A 47 12.82 -0.82 -5.45
CA ILE A 47 12.06 -1.35 -4.30
C ILE A 47 12.69 -2.62 -3.77
N LEU A 48 13.14 -3.53 -4.63
CA LEU A 48 13.71 -4.81 -4.18
C LEU A 48 14.92 -4.63 -3.25
N PRO A 49 15.92 -3.77 -3.54
CA PRO A 49 17.04 -3.55 -2.63
C PRO A 49 16.60 -2.98 -1.28
N LEU A 50 15.61 -2.08 -1.28
CA LEU A 50 15.06 -1.52 -0.05
C LEU A 50 14.34 -2.59 0.79
N CYS A 51 13.53 -3.45 0.16
CA CYS A 51 12.87 -4.56 0.84
C CYS A 51 13.89 -5.53 1.45
N VAL A 52 14.91 -5.93 0.68
CA VAL A 52 16.00 -6.81 1.16
C VAL A 52 16.73 -6.15 2.33
N PHE A 53 17.02 -4.85 2.24
CA PHE A 53 17.71 -4.12 3.31
C PHE A 53 16.88 -4.03 4.60
N VAL A 54 15.56 -3.78 4.50
CA VAL A 54 14.65 -3.77 5.66
C VAL A 54 14.59 -5.15 6.31
N ILE A 55 14.47 -6.22 5.52
CA ILE A 55 14.49 -7.61 6.02
C ILE A 55 15.84 -7.92 6.69
N TYR A 56 16.94 -7.52 6.07
CA TYR A 56 18.29 -7.71 6.62
C TYR A 56 18.45 -7.02 7.98
N LEU A 57 18.07 -5.75 8.09
CA LEU A 57 18.11 -5.01 9.36
C LEU A 57 17.17 -5.64 10.40
N GLY A 58 15.98 -6.06 9.97
CA GLY A 58 15.04 -6.78 10.82
C GLY A 58 15.64 -8.07 11.39
N PHE A 59 16.30 -8.85 10.54
CA PHE A 59 16.99 -10.08 10.93
C PHE A 59 18.20 -9.80 11.83
N GLN A 60 18.97 -8.75 11.55
CA GLN A 60 20.09 -8.33 12.39
C GLN A 60 19.63 -7.96 13.79
N ARG A 61 18.55 -7.17 13.90
CA ARG A 61 17.93 -6.81 15.18
C ARG A 61 17.38 -8.02 15.90
N TRP A 62 16.72 -8.92 15.19
CA TRP A 62 16.21 -10.17 15.77
C TRP A 62 17.34 -11.02 16.35
N ARG A 63 18.48 -11.14 15.66
CA ARG A 63 19.68 -11.81 16.20
C ARG A 63 20.25 -11.12 17.44
N GLN A 64 20.26 -9.79 17.47
CA GLN A 64 20.72 -9.01 18.63
C GLN A 64 19.75 -9.09 19.83
N GLN A 65 18.45 -9.25 19.57
CA GLN A 65 17.39 -9.31 20.59
C GLN A 65 17.20 -10.70 21.22
N ARG A 66 18.03 -11.70 20.85
CA ARG A 66 18.03 -13.02 21.49
C ARG A 66 18.34 -12.96 23.00
N SER A 67 18.76 -11.80 23.52
CA SER A 67 18.95 -11.46 24.93
C SER A 67 17.68 -10.96 25.65
N GLY A 68 16.48 -11.44 25.28
CA GLY A 68 15.30 -11.42 26.15
C GLY A 68 14.32 -10.24 26.05
N THR A 69 14.45 -9.32 25.08
CA THR A 69 13.49 -8.21 24.90
C THR A 69 12.52 -8.47 23.76
N THR A 70 11.22 -8.24 24.02
CA THR A 70 10.13 -8.38 23.06
C THR A 70 10.36 -7.52 21.81
N THR A 71 10.14 -8.12 20.63
CA THR A 71 10.18 -7.41 19.34
C THR A 71 9.28 -6.18 19.39
N SER A 72 9.78 -5.06 18.85
CA SER A 72 9.03 -3.80 18.87
C SER A 72 7.81 -3.94 17.95
N HIS A 73 6.60 -3.67 18.46
CA HIS A 73 5.35 -3.90 17.71
C HIS A 73 5.25 -3.10 16.39
N SER A 74 5.96 -1.98 16.28
CA SER A 74 6.07 -1.20 15.04
C SER A 74 6.82 -1.95 13.93
N ASP A 75 7.61 -2.96 14.28
CA ASP A 75 8.38 -3.74 13.32
C ASP A 75 7.48 -4.77 12.60
N VAL A 76 6.45 -5.31 13.28
CA VAL A 76 5.50 -6.30 12.71
C VAL A 76 4.71 -5.72 11.53
N VAL A 77 4.11 -4.54 11.70
CA VAL A 77 3.38 -3.87 10.62
C VAL A 77 4.31 -3.54 9.45
N THR A 78 5.56 -3.17 9.75
CA THR A 78 6.57 -2.89 8.73
C THR A 78 6.91 -4.15 7.92
N PHE A 79 7.05 -5.32 8.56
CA PHE A 79 7.26 -6.58 7.84
C PHE A 79 6.09 -6.95 6.93
N HIS A 80 4.85 -6.77 7.39
CA HIS A 80 3.68 -7.00 6.53
C HIS A 80 3.62 -6.03 5.36
N MET A 81 4.01 -4.77 5.56
CA MET A 81 4.15 -3.82 4.44
C MET A 81 5.21 -4.30 3.44
N VAL A 82 6.38 -4.74 3.91
CA VAL A 82 7.42 -5.29 3.02
C VAL A 82 6.91 -6.52 2.27
N ALA A 83 6.14 -7.39 2.92
CA ALA A 83 5.52 -8.54 2.26
C ALA A 83 4.55 -8.12 1.14
N ILE A 84 3.76 -7.07 1.36
CA ILE A 84 2.87 -6.48 0.34
C ILE A 84 3.68 -5.90 -0.83
N GLU A 85 4.79 -5.21 -0.58
CA GLU A 85 5.67 -4.69 -1.66
C GLU A 85 6.38 -5.82 -2.43
N LEU A 86 6.79 -6.89 -1.76
CA LEU A 86 7.33 -8.09 -2.44
C LEU A 86 6.27 -8.76 -3.31
N MET A 87 5.04 -8.85 -2.81
CA MET A 87 3.90 -9.35 -3.57
C MET A 87 3.63 -8.49 -4.82
N ASN A 88 3.81 -7.16 -4.73
CA ASN A 88 3.74 -6.27 -5.90
C ASN A 88 4.80 -6.60 -6.95
N ILE A 89 6.06 -6.80 -6.52
CA ILE A 89 7.16 -7.13 -7.42
C ILE A 89 6.85 -8.45 -8.14
N VAL A 90 6.45 -9.49 -7.40
CA VAL A 90 6.07 -10.80 -7.97
C VAL A 90 4.89 -10.65 -8.93
N GLY A 91 3.85 -9.91 -8.54
CA GLY A 91 2.67 -9.64 -9.37
C GLY A 91 3.02 -8.97 -10.69
N ASN A 92 3.91 -7.97 -10.67
CA ASN A 92 4.37 -7.28 -11.88
C ASN A 92 5.22 -8.17 -12.78
N ILE A 93 6.08 -9.03 -12.22
CA ILE A 93 6.85 -10.01 -13.00
C ILE A 93 5.91 -10.98 -13.71
N VAL A 94 4.95 -11.56 -12.97
CA VAL A 94 3.95 -12.49 -13.53
C VAL A 94 3.12 -11.80 -14.61
N PHE A 95 2.73 -10.55 -14.36
CA PHE A 95 2.00 -9.73 -15.32
C PHE A 95 2.81 -9.47 -16.60
N CYS A 96 4.08 -9.08 -16.45
CA CYS A 96 5.01 -8.82 -17.55
C CYS A 96 5.22 -10.08 -18.41
N ILE A 97 5.47 -11.24 -17.78
CA ILE A 97 5.57 -12.52 -18.48
C ILE A 97 4.27 -12.83 -19.22
N GLY A 98 3.10 -12.59 -18.60
CA GLY A 98 1.81 -12.77 -19.25
C GLY A 98 1.61 -11.90 -20.49
N VAL A 99 2.07 -10.65 -20.45
CA VAL A 99 2.04 -9.74 -21.61
C VAL A 99 2.98 -10.22 -22.72
N LEU A 100 4.22 -10.60 -22.38
CA LEU A 100 5.23 -11.06 -23.34
C LEU A 100 4.87 -12.39 -24.00
N THR A 101 4.34 -13.34 -23.23
CA THR A 101 3.93 -14.67 -23.71
C THR A 101 2.51 -14.70 -24.28
N ARG A 102 1.77 -13.58 -24.16
CA ARG A 102 0.35 -13.45 -24.51
C ARG A 102 -0.56 -14.48 -23.81
N LEU A 103 -0.12 -14.99 -22.66
CA LEU A 103 -0.90 -15.94 -21.86
C LEU A 103 -1.89 -15.21 -20.97
N ARG A 104 -3.18 -15.33 -21.34
CA ARG A 104 -4.29 -14.68 -20.65
C ARG A 104 -4.34 -14.99 -19.14
N GLN A 105 -4.04 -16.22 -18.76
CA GLN A 105 -4.09 -16.68 -17.36
C GLN A 105 -3.04 -15.96 -16.50
N LEU A 106 -1.82 -15.77 -17.00
CA LEU A 106 -0.75 -15.07 -16.29
C LEU A 106 -1.06 -13.58 -16.15
N MET A 107 -1.61 -12.95 -17.19
CA MET A 107 -2.07 -11.56 -17.10
C MET A 107 -3.15 -11.40 -16.02
N MET A 108 -4.11 -12.32 -15.96
CA MET A 108 -5.19 -12.27 -14.98
C MET A 108 -4.66 -12.46 -13.55
N ALA A 109 -3.76 -13.43 -13.35
CA ALA A 109 -3.10 -13.63 -12.07
C ALA A 109 -2.33 -12.37 -11.62
N GLY A 110 -1.56 -11.77 -12.52
CA GLY A 110 -0.82 -10.53 -12.24
C GLY A 110 -1.73 -9.36 -11.84
N VAL A 111 -2.85 -9.17 -12.54
CA VAL A 111 -3.86 -8.14 -12.21
C VAL A 111 -4.49 -8.37 -10.83
N CYS A 112 -4.82 -9.62 -10.50
CA CYS A 112 -5.38 -9.95 -9.18
C CYS A 112 -4.39 -9.61 -8.07
N ILE A 113 -3.13 -10.00 -8.24
CA ILE A 113 -2.06 -9.71 -7.28
C ILE A 113 -1.87 -8.19 -7.13
N PHE A 114 -1.89 -7.44 -8.25
CA PHE A 114 -1.77 -5.98 -8.23
C PHE A 114 -2.91 -5.30 -7.46
N ILE A 115 -4.14 -5.79 -7.60
CA ILE A 115 -5.30 -5.22 -6.89
C ILE A 115 -5.24 -5.55 -5.40
N THR A 116 -4.90 -6.79 -5.04
CA THR A 116 -4.63 -7.16 -3.64
C THR A 116 -3.52 -6.27 -3.05
N TYR A 117 -2.46 -6.01 -3.81
CA TYR A 117 -1.40 -5.07 -3.42
C TYR A 117 -1.94 -3.66 -3.18
N SER A 118 -2.63 -3.07 -4.17
CA SER A 118 -3.06 -1.68 -4.08
C SER A 118 -4.00 -1.44 -2.89
N CYS A 119 -4.93 -2.36 -2.63
CA CYS A 119 -5.82 -2.28 -1.48
C CYS A 119 -5.06 -2.49 -0.16
N GLY A 120 -4.23 -3.54 -0.09
CA GLY A 120 -3.48 -3.86 1.12
C GLY A 120 -2.50 -2.76 1.51
N GLN A 121 -1.80 -2.17 0.55
CA GLN A 121 -0.85 -1.08 0.79
C GLN A 121 -1.54 0.12 1.46
N LEU A 122 -2.70 0.54 0.96
CA LEU A 122 -3.48 1.65 1.53
C LEU A 122 -3.97 1.34 2.94
N LEU A 123 -4.45 0.12 3.19
CA LEU A 123 -4.91 -0.31 4.51
C LEU A 123 -3.76 -0.41 5.53
N PHE A 124 -2.58 -0.90 5.12
CA PHE A 124 -1.39 -0.91 5.98
C PHE A 124 -0.87 0.51 6.28
N HIS A 125 -1.01 1.46 5.36
CA HIS A 125 -0.75 2.86 5.63
C HIS A 125 -1.69 3.42 6.70
N ILE A 126 -2.98 3.09 6.68
CA ILE A 126 -3.92 3.47 7.76
C ILE A 126 -3.48 2.89 9.09
N LEU A 127 -3.22 1.58 9.14
CA LEU A 127 -2.78 0.93 10.39
C LEU A 127 -1.54 1.62 10.95
N THR A 128 -0.55 1.91 10.08
CA THR A 128 0.66 2.64 10.47
C THR A 128 0.35 4.05 10.96
N CYS A 129 -0.61 4.74 10.34
CA CYS A 129 -1.03 6.09 10.72
C CYS A 129 -1.72 6.10 12.09
N VAL A 130 -2.66 5.17 12.31
CA VAL A 130 -3.37 4.99 13.59
C VAL A 130 -2.40 4.61 14.71
N GLU A 131 -1.43 3.73 14.45
CA GLU A 131 -0.40 3.38 15.44
C GLU A 131 0.42 4.60 15.88
N ARG A 132 0.80 5.46 14.94
CA ARG A 132 1.51 6.72 15.26
C ARG A 132 0.64 7.72 16.00
N TYR A 133 -0.61 7.85 15.58
CA TYR A 133 -1.60 8.67 16.26
C TYR A 133 -1.75 8.25 17.72
N LEU A 134 -1.94 6.96 17.99
CA LEU A 134 -2.05 6.44 19.35
C LEU A 134 -0.75 6.67 20.14
N ALA A 135 0.42 6.46 19.54
CA ALA A 135 1.70 6.66 20.21
C ALA A 135 1.94 8.12 20.64
N VAL A 136 1.47 9.10 19.86
CA VAL A 136 1.71 10.53 20.10
C VAL A 136 0.58 11.17 20.91
N VAL A 137 -0.67 10.94 20.52
CA VAL A 137 -1.84 11.64 21.09
C VAL A 137 -2.33 10.93 22.36
N HIS A 138 -2.27 9.59 22.40
CA HIS A 138 -2.80 8.77 23.51
C HIS A 138 -1.75 7.79 24.05
N PRO A 139 -0.62 8.27 24.59
CA PRO A 139 0.51 7.42 24.97
C PRO A 139 0.15 6.37 26.03
N VAL A 140 -0.76 6.68 26.96
CA VAL A 140 -1.25 5.74 27.99
C VAL A 140 -2.00 4.57 27.35
N THR A 141 -2.89 4.86 26.40
CA THR A 141 -3.60 3.84 25.63
C THR A 141 -2.64 3.00 24.79
N TYR A 142 -1.64 3.64 24.18
CA TYR A 142 -0.59 2.95 23.42
C TYR A 142 0.26 2.02 24.30
N LEU A 143 0.64 2.45 25.50
CA LEU A 143 1.33 1.62 26.50
C LEU A 143 0.46 0.44 26.97
N GLY A 144 -0.85 0.65 27.11
CA GLY A 144 -1.82 -0.42 27.38
C GLY A 144 -1.90 -1.45 26.25
N LEU A 145 -1.90 -0.99 25.00
CA LEU A 145 -1.85 -1.81 23.78
C LEU A 145 -0.50 -2.54 23.59
N LYS A 146 0.56 -2.13 24.29
CA LYS A 146 1.84 -2.84 24.32
C LYS A 146 1.77 -4.14 25.14
N LYS A 147 0.80 -4.25 26.06
CA LYS A 147 0.57 -5.47 26.84
C LYS A 147 -0.16 -6.52 25.98
N GLY A 148 -0.16 -7.80 26.40
CA GLY A 148 -0.59 -8.95 25.58
C GLY A 148 -1.94 -8.83 24.86
N LYS A 149 -2.92 -8.08 25.41
CA LYS A 149 -4.20 -7.83 24.74
C LYS A 149 -4.08 -7.01 23.45
N GLY A 150 -3.16 -6.05 23.37
CA GLY A 150 -3.01 -5.22 22.16
C GLY A 150 -2.22 -5.89 21.04
N ILE A 151 -1.38 -6.88 21.34
CA ILE A 151 -0.76 -7.75 20.33
C ILE A 151 -1.84 -8.51 19.57
N ARG A 152 -2.80 -9.10 20.29
CA ARG A 152 -3.92 -9.83 19.68
C ARG A 152 -4.77 -8.90 18.80
N LEU A 153 -5.05 -7.68 19.25
CA LEU A 153 -5.81 -6.71 18.45
C LEU A 153 -5.09 -6.35 17.14
N ARG A 154 -3.77 -6.13 17.17
CA ARG A 154 -2.97 -5.84 15.98
C ARG A 154 -2.90 -7.02 15.02
N ASN A 155 -2.73 -8.24 15.53
CA ASN A 155 -2.75 -9.43 14.68
C ASN A 155 -4.13 -9.64 14.02
N ILE A 156 -5.21 -9.37 14.76
CA ILE A 156 -6.57 -9.38 14.19
C ILE A 156 -6.70 -8.32 13.11
N SER A 157 -6.25 -7.08 13.34
CA SER A 157 -6.36 -6.01 12.34
C SER A 157 -5.53 -6.31 11.09
N ILE A 158 -4.32 -6.84 11.24
CA ILE A 158 -3.50 -7.32 10.12
C ILE A 158 -4.23 -8.41 9.33
N GLY A 159 -4.81 -9.40 10.04
CA GLY A 159 -5.63 -10.45 9.41
C GLY A 159 -6.82 -9.87 8.64
N CYS A 160 -7.53 -8.90 9.21
CA CYS A 160 -8.62 -8.19 8.55
C CYS A 160 -8.15 -7.45 7.29
N VAL A 161 -6.97 -6.80 7.34
CA VAL A 161 -6.40 -6.13 6.16
C VAL A 161 -6.13 -7.11 5.03
N TRP A 162 -5.52 -8.27 5.32
CA TRP A 162 -5.32 -9.31 4.32
C TRP A 162 -6.65 -9.83 3.76
N LEU A 163 -7.60 -10.13 4.64
CA LEU A 163 -8.91 -10.64 4.25
C LEU A 163 -9.66 -9.65 3.34
N LEU A 164 -9.66 -8.36 3.70
CA LEU A 164 -10.25 -7.29 2.87
C LEU A 164 -9.51 -7.16 1.53
N SER A 165 -8.17 -7.29 1.52
CA SER A 165 -7.38 -7.20 0.30
C SER A 165 -7.68 -8.33 -0.68
N PHE A 166 -7.83 -9.56 -0.17
CA PHE A 166 -8.25 -10.70 -0.99
C PHE A 166 -9.72 -10.59 -1.40
N ALA A 167 -10.61 -10.14 -0.52
CA ALA A 167 -12.01 -9.92 -0.85
C ALA A 167 -12.16 -8.92 -2.01
N ASN A 168 -11.40 -7.82 -2.02
CA ASN A 168 -11.40 -6.88 -3.14
C ASN A 168 -10.98 -7.52 -4.47
N ALA A 169 -9.99 -8.41 -4.46
CA ALA A 169 -9.62 -9.16 -5.66
C ALA A 169 -10.71 -10.14 -6.10
N CYS A 170 -11.40 -10.79 -5.15
CA CYS A 170 -12.54 -11.66 -5.46
C CYS A 170 -13.74 -10.90 -6.04
N LEU A 171 -14.02 -9.67 -5.55
CA LEU A 171 -15.12 -8.85 -6.03
C LEU A 171 -15.04 -8.54 -7.52
N LEU A 172 -13.83 -8.51 -8.11
CA LEU A 172 -13.63 -8.36 -9.56
C LEU A 172 -14.32 -9.44 -10.39
N PHE A 173 -14.53 -10.63 -9.81
CA PHE A 173 -15.13 -11.78 -10.48
C PHE A 173 -16.64 -11.86 -10.29
N VAL A 174 -17.19 -11.16 -9.29
CA VAL A 174 -18.57 -11.32 -8.84
C VAL A 174 -19.42 -10.12 -9.24
N GLU A 175 -18.91 -8.90 -9.08
CA GLU A 175 -19.69 -7.68 -9.22
C GLU A 175 -19.51 -6.96 -10.56
N ASP A 176 -20.49 -6.13 -10.90
CA ASP A 176 -20.43 -5.26 -12.07
C ASP A 176 -19.42 -4.11 -11.91
N THR A 177 -18.83 -3.71 -13.03
CA THR A 177 -17.78 -2.68 -13.08
C THR A 177 -18.19 -1.34 -12.46
N HIS A 178 -19.48 -0.99 -12.53
CA HIS A 178 -19.99 0.25 -11.94
C HIS A 178 -20.03 0.17 -10.41
N SER A 179 -20.50 -0.95 -9.86
CA SER A 179 -20.52 -1.18 -8.40
C SER A 179 -19.11 -1.21 -7.83
N ILE A 180 -18.19 -1.91 -8.52
CA ILE A 180 -16.76 -1.96 -8.13
C ILE A 180 -16.14 -0.57 -8.10
N ASN A 181 -16.38 0.27 -9.11
CA ASN A 181 -15.85 1.64 -9.14
C ASN A 181 -16.39 2.52 -8.02
N ILE A 182 -17.68 2.40 -7.67
CA ILE A 182 -18.27 3.12 -6.54
C ILE A 182 -17.62 2.64 -5.24
N ILE A 183 -17.57 1.33 -5.00
CA ILE A 183 -16.98 0.76 -3.78
C ILE A 183 -15.52 1.17 -3.64
N TYR A 184 -14.73 1.09 -4.71
CA TYR A 184 -13.34 1.52 -4.73
C TYR A 184 -13.20 3.01 -4.38
N SER A 185 -14.03 3.87 -4.97
CA SER A 185 -14.00 5.32 -4.72
C SER A 185 -14.41 5.67 -3.29
N CYS A 186 -15.44 5.03 -2.75
CA CYS A 186 -15.89 5.18 -1.37
C CYS A 186 -14.80 4.70 -0.39
N ASN A 187 -14.19 3.54 -0.66
CA ASN A 187 -13.09 3.01 0.14
C ASN A 187 -11.91 3.99 0.14
N LEU A 188 -11.48 4.45 -1.04
CA LEU A 188 -10.39 5.41 -1.17
C LEU A 188 -10.65 6.72 -0.39
N SER A 189 -11.88 7.23 -0.46
CA SER A 189 -12.29 8.45 0.25
C SER A 189 -12.28 8.26 1.77
N PHE A 190 -12.79 7.12 2.25
CA PHE A 190 -12.74 6.77 3.67
C PHE A 190 -11.30 6.68 4.16
N ILE A 191 -10.44 5.98 3.41
CA ILE A 191 -9.03 5.82 3.71
C ILE A 191 -8.33 7.19 3.83
N PHE A 192 -8.62 8.09 2.91
CA PHE A 192 -8.08 9.44 2.92
C PHE A 192 -8.47 10.22 4.17
N MET A 193 -9.76 10.22 4.52
CA MET A 193 -10.27 10.95 5.69
C MET A 193 -9.56 10.49 6.97
N VAL A 194 -9.37 9.18 7.14
CA VAL A 194 -8.65 8.63 8.31
C VAL A 194 -7.18 9.06 8.31
N ILE A 195 -6.47 8.96 7.18
CA ILE A 195 -5.05 9.34 7.09
C ILE A 195 -4.86 10.83 7.39
N CYS A 196 -5.72 11.70 6.83
CA CYS A 196 -5.70 13.13 7.09
C CYS A 196 -5.95 13.44 8.57
N PHE A 197 -7.01 12.86 9.14
CA PHE A 197 -7.34 13.05 10.55
C PHE A 197 -6.19 12.64 11.47
N CYS A 198 -5.65 11.44 11.28
CA CYS A 198 -4.55 10.92 12.09
C CYS A 198 -3.27 11.75 11.92
N SER A 199 -2.93 12.14 10.70
CA SER A 199 -1.71 12.90 10.41
C SER A 199 -1.79 14.33 10.94
N LEU A 200 -2.91 15.02 10.73
CA LEU A 200 -3.14 16.37 11.26
C LEU A 200 -3.16 16.39 12.78
N SER A 201 -3.77 15.38 13.41
CA SER A 201 -3.77 15.25 14.87
C SER A 201 -2.35 15.04 15.43
N VAL A 202 -1.54 14.20 14.79
CA VAL A 202 -0.13 14.01 15.16
C VAL A 202 0.67 15.29 14.96
N LEU A 203 0.45 15.98 13.84
CA LEU A 203 1.10 17.25 13.52
C LEU A 203 0.77 18.32 14.57
N TYR A 204 -0.51 18.43 14.93
CA TYR A 204 -1.00 19.39 15.91
C TYR A 204 -0.36 19.17 17.29
N VAL A 205 -0.26 17.92 17.74
CA VAL A 205 0.40 17.60 19.02
C VAL A 205 1.91 17.83 18.95
N LEU A 206 2.56 17.59 17.80
CA LEU A 206 3.98 17.86 17.62
C LEU A 206 4.32 19.37 17.57
N ILE A 207 3.41 20.21 17.05
CA ILE A 207 3.58 21.68 16.99
C ILE A 207 3.39 22.31 18.38
N ARG A 208 2.50 21.75 19.22
CA ARG A 208 2.27 22.33 20.55
C ARG A 208 3.56 22.28 21.38
N PRO A 209 4.09 23.44 21.83
CA PRO A 209 5.26 23.46 22.70
C PRO A 209 4.94 22.68 23.98
N GLY A 210 5.85 21.80 24.37
CA GLY A 210 5.66 21.00 25.58
C GLY A 210 5.58 21.90 26.81
N PRO A 211 4.79 21.53 27.84
CA PRO A 211 4.79 22.25 29.12
C PRO A 211 6.21 22.19 29.70
N GLY A 212 6.93 23.32 29.64
CA GLY A 212 8.35 23.44 30.00
C GLY A 212 9.31 23.83 28.86
N ALA A 213 8.83 24.05 27.63
CA ALA A 213 9.66 24.46 26.48
C ALA A 213 10.18 25.92 26.55
N GLY A 214 9.87 26.66 27.63
CA GLY A 214 10.39 28.01 27.88
C GLY A 214 11.74 28.05 28.63
N GLY A 215 12.35 26.91 28.95
CA GLY A 215 13.65 26.86 29.61
C GLY A 215 14.81 26.74 28.60
N GLU A 216 15.66 27.76 28.53
CA GLU A 216 16.93 27.75 27.79
C GLU A 216 17.72 26.45 28.06
N GLY A 217 18.01 25.66 27.00
CA GLY A 217 19.10 24.68 27.08
C GLY A 217 18.91 23.27 26.49
N ARG A 218 17.94 22.98 25.60
CA ARG A 218 17.85 21.62 24.99
C ARG A 218 17.64 21.59 23.46
N PRO A 219 18.65 21.92 22.65
CA PRO A 219 18.57 21.84 21.18
C PRO A 219 18.38 20.41 20.61
N ARG A 220 18.80 19.36 21.34
CA ARG A 220 18.73 17.97 20.84
C ARG A 220 17.32 17.37 20.86
N ALA A 221 16.46 17.77 21.79
CA ALA A 221 15.09 17.24 21.86
C ALA A 221 14.21 17.81 20.74
N ASP A 222 14.42 19.08 20.37
CA ASP A 222 13.69 19.71 19.27
C ASP A 222 14.14 19.20 17.90
N GLN A 223 15.43 18.91 17.71
CA GLN A 223 15.91 18.38 16.42
C GLN A 223 15.32 16.99 16.09
N SER A 224 15.23 16.09 17.07
CA SER A 224 14.63 14.77 16.86
C SER A 224 13.12 14.84 16.60
N LYS A 225 12.41 15.75 17.29
CA LYS A 225 10.99 16.04 17.06
C LYS A 225 10.75 16.66 15.68
N MET A 226 11.55 17.65 15.29
CA MET A 226 11.46 18.34 14.00
C MET A 226 11.74 17.38 12.83
N ARG A 227 12.73 16.51 12.99
CA ARG A 227 13.04 15.45 12.02
C ARG A 227 11.86 14.47 11.86
N ALA A 228 11.24 14.04 12.96
CA ALA A 228 10.05 13.20 12.91
C ALA A 228 8.85 13.92 12.25
N PHE A 229 8.69 15.22 12.54
CA PHE A 229 7.67 16.09 11.96
C PHE A 229 7.81 16.20 10.44
N TYR A 230 9.00 16.57 9.94
CA TYR A 230 9.25 16.68 8.50
C TYR A 230 8.99 15.37 7.78
N THR A 231 9.47 14.26 8.34
CA THR A 231 9.24 12.96 7.75
C THR A 231 7.75 12.66 7.65
N ILE A 232 6.95 12.86 8.71
CA ILE A 232 5.49 12.65 8.69
C ILE A 232 4.81 13.55 7.66
N MET A 233 5.23 14.81 7.56
CA MET A 233 4.69 15.76 6.58
C MET A 233 4.97 15.30 5.14
N ILE A 234 6.16 14.79 4.85
CA ILE A 234 6.51 14.22 3.54
C ILE A 234 5.62 13.01 3.22
N ILE A 235 5.38 12.11 4.18
CA ILE A 235 4.45 10.96 3.97
C ILE A 235 3.06 11.45 3.63
N LEU A 236 2.56 12.42 4.41
CA LEU A 236 1.23 12.97 4.20
C LEU A 236 1.14 13.60 2.81
N GLY A 237 2.14 14.38 2.42
CA GLY A 237 2.20 15.00 1.09
C GLY A 237 2.19 13.98 -0.04
N VAL A 238 3.01 12.92 0.06
CA VAL A 238 3.07 11.85 -0.95
C VAL A 238 1.76 11.07 -1.04
N LEU A 239 1.15 10.73 0.09
CA LEU A 239 -0.13 10.03 0.13
C LEU A 239 -1.27 10.92 -0.39
N PHE A 240 -1.31 12.18 0.00
CA PHE A 240 -2.26 13.17 -0.52
C PHE A 240 -2.14 13.29 -2.03
N PHE A 241 -0.91 13.40 -2.55
CA PHE A 241 -0.65 13.48 -3.98
C PHE A 241 -1.16 12.25 -4.73
N ARG A 242 -0.86 11.04 -4.26
CA ARG A 242 -1.40 9.79 -4.85
C ARG A 242 -2.92 9.78 -4.88
N LEU A 243 -3.56 10.27 -3.83
CA LEU A 243 -5.01 10.27 -3.70
C LEU A 243 -5.67 11.28 -4.65
N VAL A 244 -5.14 12.51 -4.72
CA VAL A 244 -5.61 13.52 -5.67
C VAL A 244 -5.48 13.00 -7.09
N VAL A 245 -4.34 12.41 -7.45
CA VAL A 245 -4.16 11.84 -8.79
C VAL A 245 -5.14 10.71 -9.07
N THR A 246 -5.37 9.82 -8.10
CA THR A 246 -6.34 8.72 -8.26
C THR A 246 -7.76 9.23 -8.44
N ALA A 247 -8.16 10.23 -7.66
CA ALA A 247 -9.48 10.85 -7.74
C ALA A 247 -9.68 11.62 -9.05
N VAL A 248 -8.68 12.38 -9.51
CA VAL A 248 -8.74 13.07 -10.80
C VAL A 248 -8.87 12.05 -11.93
N ASN A 249 -8.04 11.01 -11.92
CA ASN A 249 -8.08 9.97 -12.96
C ASN A 249 -9.40 9.20 -12.97
N SER A 250 -10.03 8.93 -11.83
CA SER A 250 -11.33 8.23 -11.79
C SER A 250 -12.48 9.09 -12.35
N ASN A 251 -12.45 10.40 -12.07
CA ASN A 251 -13.41 11.35 -12.65
C ASN A 251 -13.22 11.48 -14.16
N VAL A 252 -11.97 11.60 -14.62
CA VAL A 252 -11.65 11.68 -16.05
C VAL A 252 -12.00 10.36 -16.76
N TYR A 253 -11.75 9.21 -16.13
CA TYR A 253 -12.09 7.89 -16.68
C TYR A 253 -13.59 7.73 -16.94
N SER A 254 -14.43 8.32 -16.09
CA SER A 254 -15.89 8.30 -16.21
C SER A 254 -16.43 9.27 -17.27
N SER A 255 -15.61 10.17 -17.79
CA SER A 255 -16.03 11.15 -18.79
C SER A 255 -16.24 10.50 -20.17
N PRO A 256 -17.37 10.78 -20.86
CA PRO A 256 -17.65 10.24 -22.18
C PRO A 256 -16.76 10.85 -23.28
N VAL A 257 -16.08 11.97 -22.99
CA VAL A 257 -15.21 12.69 -23.94
C VAL A 257 -13.87 11.98 -24.13
N VAL A 258 -13.50 11.10 -23.20
CA VAL A 258 -12.17 10.47 -23.17
C VAL A 258 -12.18 9.18 -23.99
N GLY A 259 -11.37 9.16 -25.04
CA GLY A 259 -11.19 8.00 -25.90
C GLY A 259 -10.49 6.83 -25.20
N GLN A 260 -10.38 5.72 -25.93
CA GLN A 260 -9.82 4.47 -25.40
C GLN A 260 -8.32 4.59 -25.08
N THR A 261 -7.57 5.34 -25.90
CA THR A 261 -6.12 5.49 -25.77
C THR A 261 -5.77 6.33 -24.55
N GLU A 262 -6.51 7.40 -24.30
CA GLU A 262 -6.34 8.23 -23.11
C GLU A 262 -6.65 7.43 -21.84
N LYS A 263 -7.68 6.57 -21.85
CA LYS A 263 -7.99 5.67 -20.73
C LYS A 263 -6.83 4.72 -20.39
N CYS A 264 -6.14 4.18 -21.40
CA CYS A 264 -4.94 3.38 -21.18
C CYS A 264 -3.80 4.19 -20.55
N SER A 265 -3.61 5.43 -21.00
CA SER A 265 -2.59 6.34 -20.45
C SER A 265 -2.87 6.70 -18.98
N LEU A 266 -4.14 6.96 -18.63
CA LEU A 266 -4.57 7.21 -17.25
C LEU A 266 -4.28 5.99 -16.36
N TRP A 267 -4.58 4.78 -16.86
CA TRP A 267 -4.31 3.53 -16.14
C TRP A 267 -2.81 3.34 -15.86
N PHE A 268 -1.94 3.56 -16.86
CA PHE A 268 -0.51 3.46 -16.66
C PHE A 268 0.01 4.52 -15.70
N SER A 269 -0.48 5.75 -15.82
CA SER A 269 -0.10 6.86 -14.94
C SER A 269 -0.35 6.53 -13.48
N LEU A 270 -1.52 5.94 -13.17
CA LEU A 270 -1.85 5.50 -11.80
C LEU A 270 -0.77 4.58 -11.21
N ALA A 271 -0.30 3.59 -11.97
CA ALA A 271 0.75 2.68 -11.53
C ALA A 271 2.05 3.44 -11.18
N TRP A 272 2.50 4.36 -12.03
CA TRP A 272 3.68 5.18 -11.76
C TRP A 272 3.54 6.05 -10.51
N PHE A 273 2.37 6.63 -10.28
CA PHE A 273 2.10 7.46 -9.10
C PHE A 273 2.00 6.67 -7.79
N THR A 274 1.94 5.33 -7.83
CA THR A 274 2.05 4.51 -6.62
C THR A 274 3.49 4.38 -6.12
N LEU A 275 4.51 4.52 -6.98
CA LEU A 275 5.92 4.31 -6.62
C LEU A 275 6.39 5.18 -5.45
N PRO A 276 6.11 6.49 -5.41
CA PRO A 276 6.56 7.33 -4.29
C PRO A 276 5.99 6.85 -2.96
N SER A 277 4.74 6.37 -2.94
CA SER A 277 4.11 5.86 -1.70
C SER A 277 4.83 4.60 -1.18
N SER A 278 5.22 3.72 -2.10
CA SER A 278 5.94 2.48 -1.79
C SER A 278 7.34 2.73 -1.23
N LEU A 279 8.00 3.82 -1.63
CA LEU A 279 9.33 4.19 -1.16
C LEU A 279 9.32 4.84 0.23
N VAL A 280 8.24 5.54 0.59
CA VAL A 280 8.18 6.33 1.83
C VAL A 280 8.29 5.47 3.09
N LEU A 281 7.69 4.27 3.13
CA LEU A 281 7.70 3.43 4.34
C LEU A 281 9.06 2.75 4.60
N PRO A 282 9.71 2.11 3.60
CA PRO A 282 11.07 1.59 3.74
C PRO A 282 12.07 2.67 4.14
N LEU A 283 12.02 3.85 3.49
CA LEU A 283 12.91 4.96 3.82
C LEU A 283 12.75 5.43 5.26
N LEU A 284 11.52 5.46 5.76
CA LEU A 284 11.25 5.82 7.14
C LEU A 284 11.83 4.80 8.14
N PHE A 285 11.77 3.51 7.83
CA PHE A 285 12.34 2.47 8.67
C PHE A 285 13.87 2.62 8.75
N ILE A 286 14.53 2.87 7.62
CA ILE A 286 15.97 3.08 7.53
C ILE A 286 16.37 4.35 8.29
N HIS A 287 15.62 5.44 8.12
CA HIS A 287 15.87 6.69 8.81
C HIS A 287 15.75 6.53 10.34
N ARG A 288 14.73 5.78 10.83
CA ARG A 288 14.61 5.44 12.27
C ARG A 288 15.72 4.52 12.77
N ALA A 289 16.34 3.73 11.89
CA ALA A 289 17.50 2.91 12.26
C ALA A 289 18.78 3.73 12.46
N GLY A 290 18.75 5.06 12.28
CA GLY A 290 19.90 5.95 12.47
C GLY A 290 21.01 5.74 11.44
N LYS A 291 20.74 5.00 10.35
CA LYS A 291 21.72 4.66 9.31
C LYS A 291 21.70 5.60 8.09
N LEU A 292 20.77 6.56 8.06
CA LEU A 292 20.80 7.69 7.12
C LEU A 292 21.36 8.90 7.87
N SER A 293 22.69 9.03 7.87
CA SER A 293 23.36 10.28 8.22
C SER A 293 23.17 11.26 7.05
N LEU A 294 22.03 11.92 7.06
CA LEU A 294 21.75 13.11 6.25
C LEU A 294 21.37 14.23 7.22
#